data_AF-A0AAD7MJT3-F1
#
_entry.id   AF-A0AAD7MJT3-F1
#
_cell.length_a   1.000
_cell.length_b   1.000
_cell.length_c   1.000
_cell.angle_alpha   90.00
_cell.angle_beta   90.00
_cell.angle_gamma   90.00
#
_symmetry.space_group_name_H-M   'P 1'
#
loop_
_entity.id
_entity.type
_entity.pdbx_description
1 polymer ?
#
loop_
_entity_poly.entity_id
_entity_poly.type
_entity_poly.pdbx_seq_one_letter_code
_entity_poly.pdbx_strand_id
1 'polypeptide(L)'
;MPPSHQQLLFAAEILFLDIASDASSNILVRHFSSTEEVVLQHAPALCPHPHTSRVIGMNAVRSYFDLLATHWLRSETKLHSRRVVEGTSKVTVTASVKWTWRLSGRFGEKISCAHSNTMII
;
A
#
# COMPACT_ATOMS: atom_id res chain seq x y z
N MET A 1 0.30 -25.77 -3.70
CA MET A 1 -0.66 -25.28 -4.72
C MET A 1 -0.55 -23.76 -4.79
N PRO A 2 -0.58 -23.14 -5.99
CA PRO A 2 -0.66 -21.69 -6.10
C PRO A 2 -2.00 -21.18 -5.54
N PRO A 3 -2.04 -19.94 -5.00
CA PRO A 3 -3.28 -19.35 -4.51
C PRO A 3 -4.28 -19.16 -5.64
N SER A 4 -5.57 -19.37 -5.35
CA SER A 4 -6.65 -19.11 -6.31
C SER A 4 -6.85 -17.62 -6.55
N HIS A 5 -7.49 -17.25 -7.66
CA HIS A 5 -7.87 -15.86 -7.94
C HIS A 5 -8.65 -15.23 -6.79
N GLN A 6 -9.58 -15.99 -6.19
CA GLN A 6 -10.39 -15.51 -5.07
C GLN A 6 -9.55 -15.27 -3.82
N GLN A 7 -8.56 -16.12 -3.54
CA GLN A 7 -7.64 -15.94 -2.40
C GLN A 7 -6.78 -14.69 -2.58
N LEU A 8 -6.26 -14.46 -3.79
CA LEU A 8 -5.47 -13.26 -4.11
C LEU A 8 -6.28 -11.98 -3.93
N LEU A 9 -7.50 -11.94 -4.49
CA LEU A 9 -8.39 -10.77 -4.34
C LEU A 9 -8.78 -10.53 -2.89
N PHE A 10 -9.09 -11.59 -2.14
CA PHE A 10 -9.44 -11.49 -0.73
C PHE A 10 -8.28 -10.95 0.11
N ALA A 11 -7.07 -11.48 -0.07
CA ALA A 11 -5.90 -11.01 0.65
C ALA A 11 -5.61 -9.51 0.37
N ALA A 12 -5.69 -9.09 -0.89
CA ALA A 12 -5.51 -7.70 -1.28
C ALA A 12 -6.60 -6.77 -0.68
N GLU A 13 -7.84 -7.25 -0.62
CA GLU A 13 -8.96 -6.49 -0.05
C GLU A 13 -8.83 -6.32 1.46
N ILE A 14 -8.49 -7.37 2.21
CA ILE A 14 -8.28 -7.26 3.66
C ILE A 14 -7.11 -6.32 3.97
N LEU A 15 -5.98 -6.45 3.27
CA LEU A 15 -4.87 -5.52 3.47
C LEU A 15 -5.29 -4.07 3.18
N PHE A 16 -6.04 -3.83 2.10
CA PHE A 16 -6.53 -2.49 1.80
C PHE A 16 -7.48 -1.96 2.88
N LEU A 17 -8.38 -2.79 3.41
CA LEU A 17 -9.28 -2.43 4.50
C LEU A 17 -8.53 -2.06 5.79
N ASP A 18 -7.46 -2.79 6.12
CA ASP A 18 -6.61 -2.45 7.27
C ASP A 18 -5.82 -1.15 7.04
N ILE A 19 -5.37 -0.90 5.81
CA ILE A 19 -4.77 0.39 5.43
C ILE A 19 -5.82 1.51 5.55
N ALA A 20 -7.06 1.27 5.14
CA ALA A 20 -8.14 2.25 5.15
C ALA A 20 -8.64 2.57 6.56
N SER A 21 -8.61 1.61 7.48
CA SER A 21 -9.07 1.73 8.87
C SER A 21 -8.03 2.30 9.84
N ASP A 22 -6.91 2.79 9.32
CA ASP A 22 -5.77 3.28 10.09
C ASP A 22 -5.18 2.22 11.05
N ALA A 23 -5.17 0.96 10.62
CA ALA A 23 -4.61 -0.13 11.42
C ALA A 23 -3.12 0.11 11.75
N SER A 24 -2.72 -0.35 12.94
CA SER A 24 -1.33 -0.24 13.41
C SER A 24 -0.36 -0.99 12.49
N SER A 25 0.91 -0.56 12.47
CA SER A 25 1.97 -1.24 11.71
C SER A 25 2.05 -2.74 12.04
N ASN A 26 1.85 -3.13 13.30
CA ASN A 26 1.81 -4.52 13.75
C ASN A 26 0.69 -5.36 13.10
N ILE A 27 -0.43 -4.74 12.72
CA ILE A 27 -1.51 -5.43 12.00
C ILE A 27 -1.14 -5.51 10.52
N LEU A 28 -0.68 -4.40 9.94
CA LEU A 28 -0.33 -4.32 8.52
C LEU A 28 0.76 -5.31 8.12
N VAL A 29 1.79 -5.49 8.95
CA VAL A 29 2.88 -6.43 8.65
C VAL A 29 2.46 -7.90 8.65
N ARG A 30 1.32 -8.26 9.25
CA ARG A 30 0.80 -9.65 9.27
C ARG A 30 0.29 -10.12 7.91
N HIS A 31 0.02 -9.19 6.98
CA HIS A 31 -0.37 -9.52 5.61
C HIS A 31 0.79 -9.96 4.73
N PHE A 32 2.02 -9.73 5.18
CA PHE A 32 3.21 -10.05 4.42
C PHE A 32 3.77 -11.42 4.81
N SER A 33 4.50 -12.04 3.88
CA SER A 33 5.13 -13.34 4.11
C SER A 33 6.13 -13.30 5.25
N SER A 34 6.13 -14.34 6.09
CA SER A 34 7.15 -14.56 7.13
C SER A 34 8.31 -15.42 6.65
N THR A 35 8.18 -16.07 5.49
CA THR A 35 9.18 -17.00 4.95
C THR A 35 9.92 -16.45 3.74
N GLU A 36 9.38 -15.42 3.10
CA GLU A 36 9.96 -14.79 1.91
C GLU A 36 10.41 -13.36 2.22
N GLU A 37 11.42 -12.88 1.49
CA GLU A 37 11.85 -11.49 1.60
C GLU A 37 10.75 -10.55 1.09
N VAL A 38 10.32 -9.63 1.96
CA VAL A 38 9.30 -8.64 1.63
C VAL A 38 9.93 -7.41 1.02
N VAL A 39 9.39 -6.97 -0.11
CA VAL A 39 9.77 -5.72 -0.76
C VAL A 39 8.55 -4.83 -0.90
N LEU A 40 8.61 -3.63 -0.32
CA LEU A 40 7.63 -2.59 -0.51
C LEU A 40 8.24 -1.48 -1.37
N GLN A 41 7.50 -1.01 -2.37
CA GLN A 41 7.93 0.09 -3.22
C GLN A 41 6.86 1.18 -3.20
N HIS A 42 7.24 2.39 -2.82
CA HIS A 42 6.36 3.55 -2.87
C HIS A 42 7.01 4.63 -3.73
N ALA A 43 6.48 4.84 -4.92
CA ALA A 43 6.92 5.89 -5.83
C ALA A 43 5.74 6.39 -6.66
N PRO A 44 5.77 7.65 -7.11
CA PRO A 44 4.89 8.10 -8.18
C PRO A 44 5.03 7.19 -9.42
N ALA A 45 3.93 6.96 -10.13
CA ALA A 45 3.85 6.15 -11.33
C ALA A 45 4.78 6.65 -12.45
N LEU A 46 5.05 7.95 -12.50
CA LEU A 46 5.95 8.60 -13.46
C LEU A 46 7.38 8.83 -12.92
N CYS A 47 7.73 8.23 -11.78
CA CYS A 47 9.08 8.36 -11.24
C CYS A 47 10.11 7.74 -12.21
N PRO A 48 11.18 8.45 -12.61
CA PRO A 48 12.19 7.91 -13.51
C PRO A 48 13.03 6.79 -12.88
N HIS A 49 13.12 6.76 -11.55
CA HIS A 49 13.93 5.80 -10.80
C HIS A 49 13.12 5.17 -9.64
N PRO A 50 12.04 4.42 -9.93
CA PRO A 50 11.14 3.92 -8.89
C PRO A 50 11.79 2.83 -8.01
N HIS A 51 12.88 2.24 -8.47
CA HIS A 51 13.62 1.20 -7.75
C HIS A 51 14.38 1.75 -6.54
N THR A 52 14.70 3.04 -6.50
CA THR A 52 15.43 3.65 -5.37
C THR A 52 14.55 3.84 -4.14
N SER A 53 13.22 3.71 -4.27
CA SER A 53 12.27 3.81 -3.14
C SER A 53 11.86 2.45 -2.57
N ARG A 54 12.59 1.39 -2.92
CA ARG A 54 12.36 0.06 -2.37
C ARG A 54 12.77 0.00 -0.90
N VAL A 55 11.86 -0.51 -0.09
CA VAL A 55 12.00 -0.83 1.31
C VAL A 55 12.05 -2.35 1.40
N ILE A 56 13.19 -2.90 1.81
CA ILE A 56 13.47 -4.33 1.75
C ILE A 56 13.53 -4.90 3.18
N GLY A 57 12.84 -6.00 3.41
CA GLY A 57 12.77 -6.70 4.68
C GLY A 57 11.64 -6.21 5.60
N MET A 58 11.13 -7.14 6.41
CA MET A 58 9.95 -6.90 7.26
C MET A 58 10.12 -5.73 8.23
N ASN A 59 11.30 -5.59 8.84
CA ASN A 59 11.58 -4.49 9.77
C ASN A 59 11.51 -3.13 9.08
N ALA A 60 12.04 -3.03 7.86
CA ALA A 60 12.00 -1.80 7.09
C ALA A 60 10.57 -1.46 6.65
N VAL A 61 9.78 -2.46 6.24
CA VAL A 61 8.35 -2.30 5.92
C VAL A 61 7.56 -1.82 7.14
N ARG A 62 7.83 -2.37 8.32
CA ARG A 62 7.24 -1.88 9.57
C ARG A 62 7.58 -0.42 9.83
N SER A 63 8.87 -0.06 9.78
CA SER A 63 9.33 1.32 9.98
C SER A 63 8.71 2.29 8.98
N TYR A 64 8.49 1.85 7.74
CA TYR A 64 7.76 2.63 6.74
C TYR A 64 6.32 2.94 7.18
N PHE A 65 5.57 1.95 7.66
CA PHE A 65 4.22 2.18 8.18
C PHE A 65 4.20 3.04 9.44
N ASP A 66 5.18 2.89 10.33
CA ASP A 66 5.32 3.73 11.53
C ASP A 66 5.59 5.19 11.16
N LEU A 67 6.43 5.45 10.16
CA LEU A 67 6.67 6.81 9.64
C LEU A 67 5.40 7.43 9.05
N LEU A 68 4.64 6.66 8.27
CA LEU A 68 3.36 7.14 7.73
C LEU A 68 2.40 7.51 8.86
N ALA A 69 2.23 6.65 9.87
CA ALA A 69 1.34 6.89 10.99
C ALA A 69 1.78 8.08 11.86
N THR A 70 3.09 8.25 12.03
CA THR A 70 3.70 9.34 12.84
C THR A 70 3.42 10.70 12.24
N HIS A 71 3.44 10.81 10.91
CA HIS A 71 3.42 12.10 10.25
C HIS A 71 2.12 12.43 9.51
N TRP A 72 1.36 11.42 9.11
CA TRP A 72 0.16 11.60 8.33
C TRP A 72 -1.10 11.10 9.04
N LEU A 73 -2.22 11.72 8.69
CA LEU A 73 -3.58 11.26 8.95
C LEU A 73 -4.19 10.79 7.63
N ARG A 74 -4.82 9.63 7.64
CA ARG A 74 -5.58 9.11 6.50
C ARG A 74 -7.07 9.41 6.65
N SER A 75 -7.73 9.72 5.55
CA SER A 75 -9.18 9.82 5.47
C SER A 75 -9.68 9.55 4.05
N GLU A 76 -11.00 9.41 3.90
CA GLU A 76 -11.69 9.32 2.61
C GLU A 76 -11.13 8.23 1.66
N THR A 77 -10.66 7.12 2.21
CA THR A 77 -10.12 6.00 1.44
C THR A 77 -11.23 5.31 0.63
N LYS A 78 -11.06 5.20 -0.69
CA LYS A 78 -12.04 4.58 -1.61
C LYS A 78 -11.35 3.59 -2.54
N LEU A 79 -11.89 2.39 -2.60
CA LEU A 79 -11.50 1.38 -3.58
C LEU A 79 -12.23 1.64 -4.90
N HIS A 80 -11.52 1.65 -6.03
CA HIS A 80 -12.11 1.86 -7.36
C HIS A 80 -12.16 0.56 -8.16
N SER A 81 -11.06 -0.19 -8.20
CA SER A 81 -11.00 -1.45 -8.93
C SER A 81 -9.96 -2.39 -8.37
N ARG A 82 -10.15 -3.68 -8.67
CA ARG A 82 -9.22 -4.76 -8.36
C ARG A 82 -9.21 -5.75 -9.51
N ARG A 83 -8.03 -6.23 -9.89
CA ARG A 83 -7.86 -7.24 -10.95
C ARG A 83 -6.71 -8.18 -10.61
N VAL A 84 -6.89 -9.46 -10.88
CA VAL A 84 -5.78 -10.42 -10.90
C VAL A 84 -5.11 -10.31 -12.27
N VAL A 85 -3.78 -10.29 -12.29
CA VAL A 85 -3.02 -10.31 -13.54
C VAL A 85 -2.93 -11.75 -14.02
N GLU A 86 -3.57 -12.06 -15.15
CA GLU A 86 -3.66 -13.41 -15.69
C GLU A 86 -2.29 -14.06 -15.87
N GLY A 87 -2.20 -15.35 -15.54
CA GLY A 87 -0.94 -16.11 -15.61
C GLY A 87 0.08 -15.74 -14.52
N THR A 88 -0.28 -14.91 -13.54
CA THR A 88 0.61 -14.52 -12.44
C THR A 88 -0.11 -14.56 -11.09
N SER A 89 0.65 -14.59 -9.99
CA SER A 89 0.12 -14.48 -8.63
C SER A 89 -0.01 -13.03 -8.15
N LYS A 90 -0.28 -12.08 -9.07
CA LYS A 90 -0.28 -10.64 -8.78
C LYS A 90 -1.68 -10.04 -8.83
N VAL A 91 -1.93 -9.08 -7.97
CA VAL A 91 -3.16 -8.28 -7.95
C VAL A 91 -2.82 -6.82 -8.17
N THR A 92 -3.58 -6.16 -9.04
CA THR A 92 -3.58 -4.70 -9.14
C THR A 92 -4.82 -4.17 -8.43
N VAL A 93 -4.60 -3.26 -7.47
CA VAL A 93 -5.66 -2.49 -6.83
C VAL A 93 -5.53 -1.04 -7.26
N THR A 94 -6.65 -0.39 -7.60
CA THR A 94 -6.72 1.06 -7.80
C THR A 94 -7.63 1.66 -6.74
N ALA A 95 -7.12 2.65 -6.03
CA ALA A 95 -7.80 3.30 -4.92
C ALA A 95 -7.36 4.77 -4.77
N SER A 96 -8.20 5.57 -4.12
CA SER A 96 -7.88 6.93 -3.69
C SER A 96 -7.81 7.01 -2.17
N VAL A 97 -6.91 7.85 -1.65
CA VAL A 97 -6.76 8.12 -0.22
C VAL A 97 -6.42 9.59 -0.02
N LYS A 98 -7.01 10.22 1.00
CA LYS A 98 -6.68 11.58 1.41
C LYS A 98 -5.69 11.53 2.57
N TRP A 99 -4.55 12.17 2.38
CA TRP A 99 -3.50 12.29 3.39
C TRP A 99 -3.44 13.72 3.92
N THR A 100 -3.35 13.86 5.24
CA THR A 100 -3.21 15.17 5.92
C THR A 100 -1.97 15.15 6.80
N TRP A 101 -1.07 16.11 6.61
CA TRP A 101 0.15 16.21 7.42
C TRP A 101 -0.17 16.71 8.84
N ARG A 102 0.27 15.97 9.86
CA ARG A 102 -0.08 16.22 11.27
C ARG A 102 0.48 17.54 11.79
N LEU A 103 1.71 17.92 11.42
CA LEU A 103 2.37 19.09 12.03
C LEU A 103 1.87 20.45 11.48
N SER A 104 1.32 20.49 10.26
CA SER A 104 0.97 21.77 9.64
C SER A 104 -0.52 22.07 9.69
N GLY A 105 -1.38 21.07 9.96
CA GLY A 105 -2.84 21.22 9.88
C GLY A 105 -3.36 21.67 8.51
N ARG A 106 -2.48 21.80 7.50
CA ARG A 106 -2.84 22.30 6.16
C ARG A 106 -3.31 21.13 5.32
N PHE A 107 -4.53 21.27 4.79
CA PHE A 107 -5.01 20.43 3.71
C PHE A 107 -4.24 20.78 2.44
N GLY A 108 -3.66 19.77 1.83
CA GLY A 108 -3.15 19.86 0.48
C GLY A 108 -1.67 20.17 0.39
N GLU A 109 -0.87 19.11 0.36
CA GLU A 109 -0.32 18.88 -0.97
C GLU A 109 -1.49 18.39 -1.82
N LYS A 110 -1.86 19.14 -2.87
CA LYS A 110 -2.38 18.48 -4.06
C LYS A 110 -1.24 17.59 -4.56
N ILE A 111 -1.02 16.47 -3.88
CA ILE A 111 -0.65 15.26 -4.59
C ILE A 111 -1.94 14.90 -5.32
N SER A 112 -2.23 15.61 -6.41
CA SER A 112 -2.99 15.04 -7.50
C SER A 112 -2.12 13.95 -8.09
N CYS A 113 -1.95 12.90 -7.30
CA CYS A 113 -1.92 11.56 -7.78
C CYS A 113 -3.28 11.36 -8.46
N ALA A 114 -3.42 11.86 -9.69
CA ALA A 114 -4.06 11.05 -10.72
C ALA A 114 -3.17 9.82 -10.86
N HIS A 115 -3.16 8.97 -9.84
CA HIS A 115 -2.34 7.79 -9.78
C HIS A 115 -3.30 6.68 -9.45
N SER A 116 -3.46 5.83 -10.46
CA SER A 116 -3.51 4.41 -10.19
C SER A 116 -2.27 4.08 -9.36
N ASN A 117 -2.39 4.16 -8.02
CA ASN A 117 -1.42 3.59 -7.11
C ASN A 117 -1.49 2.08 -7.33
N THR A 118 -0.73 1.60 -8.31
CA THR A 118 -0.46 0.18 -8.47
C THR A 118 0.49 -0.17 -7.34
N MET A 119 -0.08 -0.48 -6.17
CA MET A 119 0.62 -1.24 -5.16
C MET A 119 0.80 -2.64 -5.76
N ILE A 120 1.97 -2.88 -6.33
CA ILE A 120 2.38 -4.23 -6.73
C ILE A 120 2.85 -4.89 -5.44
N ILE A 121 1.98 -5.75 -4.89
CA ILE A 121 2.39 -6.82 -3.99
C ILE A 121 2.72 -8.03 -4.86
#